data_AF-A0A3M1U103-F1
#
_entry.id   AF-A0A3M1U103-F1
#
_cell.length_a   1.000
_cell.length_b   1.000
_cell.length_c   1.000
_cell.angle_alpha   90.00
_cell.angle_beta   90.00
_cell.angle_gamma   90.00
#
_symmetry.space_group_name_H-M   'P 1'
#
loop_
_entity.id
_entity.type
_entity.pdbx_description
1 polymer ?
#
loop_
_entity_poly.entity_id
_entity_poly.type
_entity_poly.pdbx_seq_one_letter_code
_entity_poly.pdbx_strand_id
1 'polypeptide(L)'
;MKYPCTILTGTCLLWALLACGPKLPQEVATAYEALPEHIDFNFHVRPILSDRCYACHGPDEEAREAELRLDLQASALGKLKEGEGKAFVPGNTAKSVAI
;
A
#
# COMPACT_ATOMS: atom_id res chain seq x y z
N MET A 1 33.66 29.75 31.81
CA MET A 1 32.79 28.57 31.92
C MET A 1 32.92 27.79 30.62
N LYS A 2 33.61 26.65 30.69
CA LYS A 2 34.04 25.84 29.55
C LYS A 2 33.04 24.70 29.38
N TYR A 3 32.12 24.79 28.43
CA TYR A 3 31.37 23.61 27.99
C TYR A 3 32.29 22.83 27.03
N PRO A 4 32.53 21.52 27.26
CA PRO A 4 33.44 20.76 26.42
C PRO A 4 32.82 20.58 25.03
N CYS A 5 33.54 21.07 24.02
CA CYS A 5 33.22 21.00 22.59
C CYS A 5 33.11 19.54 22.05
N THR A 6 33.41 18.53 22.89
CA THR A 6 33.36 17.10 22.55
C THR A 6 31.96 16.47 22.63
N ILE A 7 30.96 17.15 23.20
CA ILE A 7 29.58 16.64 23.25
C ILE A 7 28.78 17.01 21.97
N LEU A 8 29.22 18.00 21.20
CA LEU A 8 28.51 18.49 20.00
C LEU A 8 28.77 17.64 18.73
N THR A 9 29.83 16.84 18.71
CA THR A 9 30.20 16.02 17.54
C THR A 9 29.56 14.63 17.56
N GLY A 10 29.23 14.08 18.73
CA GLY A 10 28.60 12.76 18.87
C GLY A 10 27.11 12.73 18.54
N THR A 11 26.38 13.83 18.80
CA THR A 11 24.94 13.96 18.52
C THR A 11 24.65 14.15 17.02
N CYS A 12 25.56 14.78 16.28
CA CYS A 12 25.40 15.00 14.83
C CYS A 12 25.53 13.70 14.02
N LEU A 13 26.40 12.77 14.44
CA LEU A 13 26.61 11.48 13.79
C LEU A 13 25.44 10.50 14.03
N LEU A 14 24.80 10.58 15.19
CA LEU A 14 23.61 9.80 15.53
C LEU A 14 22.35 10.27 14.76
N TRP A 15 22.27 11.56 14.44
CA TRP A 15 21.16 12.11 13.66
C TRP A 15 21.27 11.79 12.16
N ALA A 16 22.50 11.69 11.64
CA ALA A 16 22.77 11.31 10.25
C ALA A 16 22.33 9.87 9.92
N LEU A 17 22.36 8.96 10.89
CA LEU A 17 21.96 7.56 10.71
C LEU A 17 20.43 7.34 10.70
N LEU A 18 19.65 8.32 11.18
CA LEU A 18 18.18 8.27 11.21
C LEU A 18 17.52 8.91 9.98
N ALA A 19 18.30 9.54 9.09
CA ALA A 19 17.77 10.38 8.00
C ALA A 19 17.50 9.63 6.68
N CYS A 20 17.78 8.34 6.59
CA CYS A 20 17.69 7.58 5.34
C CYS A 20 16.44 6.68 5.32
N GLY A 21 15.25 7.30 5.25
CA GLY A 21 14.00 6.65 4.86
C GLY A 21 13.68 6.91 3.39
N PRO A 22 12.87 6.07 2.72
CA PRO A 22 12.45 6.32 1.35
C PRO A 22 11.72 7.68 1.28
N LYS A 23 12.26 8.61 0.50
CA LYS A 23 11.60 9.90 0.22
C LYS A 23 10.41 9.63 -0.69
N LEU A 24 9.19 9.74 -0.14
CA LEU A 24 7.97 9.70 -0.93
C LEU A 24 7.99 10.86 -1.96
N PRO A 25 7.52 10.63 -3.21
CA PRO A 25 7.32 11.72 -4.15
C PRO A 25 6.39 12.79 -3.58
N GLN A 26 6.69 14.06 -3.84
CA GLN A 26 5.92 15.19 -3.29
C GLN A 26 4.42 15.11 -3.66
N GLU A 27 4.13 14.64 -4.87
CA GLU A 27 2.76 14.45 -5.35
C GLU A 27 1.99 13.44 -4.49
N VAL A 28 2.65 12.33 -4.16
CA VAL A 28 2.09 11.28 -3.30
C VAL A 28 1.86 11.84 -1.88
N ALA A 29 2.84 12.53 -1.30
CA ALA A 29 2.70 13.15 0.02
C ALA A 29 1.50 14.14 0.07
N THR A 30 1.33 14.94 -0.98
CA THR A 30 0.20 15.88 -1.08
C THR A 30 -1.14 15.15 -1.19
N ALA A 31 -1.20 14.05 -1.93
CA ALA A 31 -2.40 13.22 -2.03
C ALA A 31 -2.77 12.56 -0.69
N TYR A 32 -1.77 12.14 0.11
CA TYR A 32 -1.99 11.58 1.44
C TYR A 32 -2.65 12.59 2.40
N GLU A 33 -2.21 13.85 2.38
CA GLU A 33 -2.82 14.93 3.19
C GLU A 33 -4.26 15.24 2.78
N ALA A 34 -4.63 14.93 1.52
CA ALA A 34 -5.97 15.14 0.98
C ALA A 34 -6.92 13.94 1.18
N LEU A 35 -6.46 12.85 1.80
CA LEU A 35 -7.31 11.70 2.05
C LEU A 35 -8.43 12.05 3.05
N PRO A 36 -9.65 11.54 2.84
CA PRO A 36 -10.73 11.75 3.80
C PRO A 36 -10.47 10.97 5.09
N GLU A 37 -11.00 11.47 6.21
CA GLU A 37 -10.92 10.81 7.52
C GLU A 37 -11.48 9.37 7.48
N HIS A 38 -12.52 9.15 6.67
CA HIS A 38 -13.13 7.85 6.47
C HIS A 38 -13.01 7.39 5.02
N ILE A 39 -12.43 6.19 4.83
CA ILE A 39 -12.32 5.54 3.52
C ILE A 39 -13.55 4.66 3.28
N ASP A 40 -14.41 5.07 2.34
CA ASP A 40 -15.47 4.23 1.82
C ASP A 40 -14.99 3.38 0.63
N PHE A 41 -15.30 2.07 0.65
CA PHE A 41 -14.89 1.15 -0.41
C PHE A 41 -15.51 1.51 -1.77
N ASN A 42 -16.78 1.89 -1.82
CA ASN A 42 -17.49 2.13 -3.08
C ASN A 42 -17.01 3.41 -3.78
N PHE A 43 -16.65 4.44 -3.00
CA PHE A 43 -16.24 5.74 -3.54
C PHE A 43 -14.75 5.87 -3.75
N HIS A 44 -13.91 5.24 -2.91
CA HIS A 44 -12.46 5.44 -2.99
C HIS A 44 -11.71 4.23 -3.55
N VAL A 45 -12.17 2.99 -3.30
CA VAL A 45 -11.42 1.78 -3.66
C VAL A 45 -11.94 1.14 -4.94
N ARG A 46 -13.26 0.93 -5.05
CA ARG A 46 -13.90 0.29 -6.19
C ARG A 46 -13.58 0.99 -7.53
N PRO A 47 -13.56 2.33 -7.64
CA PRO A 47 -13.21 2.97 -8.91
C PRO A 47 -11.79 2.64 -9.37
N ILE A 48 -10.85 2.52 -8.43
CA ILE A 48 -9.46 2.13 -8.73
C ILE A 48 -9.41 0.70 -9.27
N LEU A 49 -10.08 -0.24 -8.60
CA LEU A 49 -10.14 -1.64 -9.04
C LEU A 49 -10.86 -1.79 -10.38
N SER A 50 -11.92 -1.00 -10.61
CA SER A 50 -12.65 -0.99 -11.88
C SER A 50 -11.80 -0.50 -13.04
N ASP A 51 -10.98 0.52 -12.81
CA ASP A 51 -10.14 1.12 -13.84
C ASP A 51 -8.90 0.24 -14.14
N ARG A 52 -8.34 -0.42 -13.12
CA ARG A 52 -7.03 -1.09 -13.24
C ARG A 52 -7.04 -2.61 -13.21
N CYS A 53 -8.09 -3.23 -12.67
CA CYS A 53 -8.05 -4.65 -12.35
C CYS A 53 -9.21 -5.45 -12.96
N TYR A 54 -10.43 -4.90 -13.03
CA TYR A 54 -11.61 -5.68 -13.44
C TYR A 54 -11.61 -6.08 -14.91
N ALA A 55 -10.78 -5.48 -15.75
CA ALA A 55 -10.62 -5.91 -17.13
C ALA A 55 -10.15 -7.37 -17.24
N CYS A 56 -9.22 -7.80 -16.37
CA CYS A 56 -8.67 -9.18 -16.36
C CYS A 56 -9.12 -10.01 -15.15
N HIS A 57 -9.54 -9.38 -14.04
CA HIS A 57 -9.93 -10.08 -12.81
C HIS A 57 -11.31 -9.62 -12.30
N GLY A 58 -12.23 -9.34 -13.22
CA GLY A 58 -13.57 -8.86 -12.94
C GLY A 58 -14.68 -9.81 -13.41
N PRO A 59 -15.91 -9.31 -13.63
CA PRO A 59 -17.08 -10.15 -13.86
C PRO A 59 -17.12 -10.84 -15.22
N ASP A 60 -16.43 -10.31 -16.23
CA ASP A 60 -16.39 -10.89 -17.58
C ASP A 60 -15.67 -12.24 -17.54
N GLU A 61 -16.34 -13.33 -17.93
CA GLU A 61 -15.78 -14.68 -17.85
C GLU A 61 -14.74 -14.96 -18.94
N GLU A 62 -14.92 -14.38 -20.12
CA GLU A 62 -14.07 -14.64 -21.29
C GLU A 62 -12.70 -13.96 -21.15
N ALA A 63 -12.67 -12.80 -20.48
CA ALA A 63 -11.44 -12.06 -20.20
C ALA A 63 -10.79 -12.45 -18.86
N ARG A 64 -11.42 -13.32 -18.05
CA ARG A 64 -11.00 -13.56 -16.67
C ARG A 64 -9.79 -14.48 -16.57
N GLU A 65 -8.74 -13.94 -15.98
CA GLU A 65 -7.49 -14.64 -15.71
C GLU A 65 -7.47 -15.25 -14.29
N ALA A 66 -6.76 -16.38 -14.16
CA ALA A 66 -6.51 -17.11 -12.91
C ALA A 66 -7.76 -17.45 -12.07
N GLU A 67 -8.94 -17.46 -12.72
CA GLU A 67 -10.25 -17.63 -12.07
C GLU A 67 -10.47 -16.65 -10.88
N LEU A 68 -9.77 -15.50 -10.90
CA LEU A 68 -9.75 -14.53 -9.81
C LEU A 68 -10.81 -13.44 -10.03
N ARG A 69 -11.57 -13.13 -8.98
CA ARG A 69 -12.64 -12.13 -8.98
C ARG A 69 -12.38 -11.06 -7.92
N LEU A 70 -11.74 -9.96 -8.31
CA LEU A 70 -11.46 -8.84 -7.40
C LEU A 70 -12.69 -7.96 -7.13
N ASP A 71 -13.75 -8.12 -7.91
CA ASP A 71 -15.05 -7.48 -7.71
C ASP A 71 -15.90 -8.19 -6.64
N LEU A 72 -15.55 -9.43 -6.28
CA LEU A 72 -16.22 -10.20 -5.24
C LEU A 72 -15.34 -10.31 -3.99
N GLN A 73 -15.85 -9.81 -2.87
CA GLN A 73 -15.10 -9.84 -1.59
C GLN A 73 -14.63 -11.24 -1.21
N ALA A 74 -15.48 -12.26 -1.39
CA ALA A 74 -15.15 -13.65 -1.05
C ALA A 74 -13.95 -14.20 -1.84
N SER A 75 -13.81 -13.80 -3.12
CA SER A 75 -12.67 -14.21 -3.95
C SER A 75 -11.44 -13.34 -3.65
N ALA A 76 -11.59 -12.02 -3.55
CA ALA A 76 -10.53 -11.08 -3.21
C ALA A 76 -9.83 -11.37 -1.86
N LEU A 77 -10.58 -11.85 -0.86
CA LEU A 77 -10.06 -12.23 0.47
C LEU A 77 -9.85 -13.74 0.62
N GLY A 78 -10.17 -14.50 -0.42
CA GLY A 78 -10.03 -15.95 -0.50
C GLY A 78 -8.59 -16.38 -0.78
N LYS A 79 -8.33 -17.69 -0.66
CA LYS A 79 -7.07 -18.27 -1.13
C LYS A 79 -7.04 -18.20 -2.66
N LEU A 80 -5.90 -17.80 -3.22
CA LEU A 80 -5.71 -17.86 -4.66
C LEU A 80 -5.77 -19.30 -5.15
N LYS A 81 -6.41 -19.49 -6.31
CA LYS A 81 -6.43 -20.79 -7.00
C LYS A 81 -5.07 -21.08 -7.64
N GLU A 82 -4.44 -20.04 -8.17
CA GLU A 82 -3.10 -20.08 -8.73
C GLU A 82 -2.14 -19.25 -7.87
N GLY A 83 -0.97 -19.81 -7.55
CA GLY A 83 0.01 -19.17 -6.66
C GLY A 83 -0.28 -19.36 -5.17
N GLU A 84 0.52 -18.69 -4.34
CA GLU A 84 0.42 -18.76 -2.87
C GLU A 84 -0.20 -17.48 -2.30
N GLY A 85 -1.00 -17.64 -1.23
CA GLY A 85 -1.55 -16.51 -0.48
C GLY A 85 -2.95 -16.07 -0.92
N LYS A 86 -3.22 -14.76 -0.77
CA LYS A 86 -4.50 -14.10 -0.99
C LYS A 86 -4.25 -12.77 -1.71
N ALA A 87 -5.16 -12.35 -2.59
CA ALA A 87 -5.04 -11.05 -3.26
C ALA A 87 -4.94 -9.93 -2.21
N PHE A 88 -5.86 -9.91 -1.25
CA PHE A 88 -5.82 -8.99 -0.11
C PHE A 88 -5.96 -9.72 1.24
N VAL A 89 -5.17 -9.29 2.21
CA VAL A 89 -5.23 -9.74 3.61
C VAL A 89 -5.66 -8.55 4.49
N PRO A 90 -6.84 -8.61 5.13
CA PRO A 90 -7.33 -7.51 5.95
C PRO A 90 -6.34 -7.11 7.05
N GLY A 91 -6.05 -5.81 7.15
CA GLY A 91 -5.15 -5.26 8.16
C GLY A 91 -3.67 -5.59 7.98
N ASN A 92 -3.27 -6.28 6.90
CA ASN A 92 -1.86 -6.61 6.66
C ASN A 92 -1.51 -6.53 5.17
N THR A 93 -1.02 -5.37 4.76
CA THR A 93 -0.63 -5.12 3.37
C THR A 93 0.57 -5.96 2.95
N ALA A 94 1.54 -6.18 3.85
CA ALA A 94 2.74 -6.99 3.58
C ALA A 94 2.46 -8.48 3.31
N LYS A 95 1.25 -8.97 3.64
CA LYS A 95 0.80 -10.35 3.34
C LYS A 95 -0.17 -10.42 2.16
N SER A 96 -0.53 -9.28 1.58
CA SER A 96 -1.40 -9.19 0.40
C SER A 96 -0.52 -9.28 -0.84
N VAL A 97 -0.89 -10.09 -1.83
CA VAL A 97 -0.08 -10.20 -3.06
C VAL A 97 -0.39 -9.11 -4.09
N ALA A 98 -1.53 -8.42 -3.96
CA ALA A 98 -1.99 -7.40 -4.89
C ALA A 98 -1.69 -5.95 -4.41
N ILE A 99 -0.55 -5.75 -3.72
CA ILE A 99 -0.07 -4.45 -3.21
C ILE A 99 1.37 -4.22 -3.63
#